data_AF-A0A433Q2Q0-F1
#
_entry.id   AF-A0A433Q2Q0-F1
#
_cell.length_a   1.000
_cell.length_b   1.000
_cell.length_c   1.000
_cell.angle_alpha   90.00
_cell.angle_beta   90.00
_cell.angle_gamma   90.00
#
_symmetry.space_group_name_H-M   'P 1'
#
loop_
_entity.id
_entity.type
_entity.pdbx_description
1 polymer ?
#
loop_
_entity_poly.entity_id
_entity_poly.type
_entity_poly.pdbx_seq_one_letter_code
_entity_poly.pdbx_strand_id
1 'polypeptide(L)'
;MEFKDLHLTGSFKEAKEALQDQPGVYCMLCQETGTMYVGSSCDMGTRLTDHVFNYSSNVHLQRAIALYGLSVFTFIVVEFCKPSVIIEREQY
;
A
#
# COMPACT_ATOMS: atom_id res chain seq x y z
N MET A 1 7.70 -0.26 -8.44
CA MET A 1 8.60 -0.17 -7.25
C MET A 1 7.97 -1.03 -6.16
N GLU A 2 8.74 -1.80 -5.39
CA GLU A 2 8.19 -2.75 -4.41
C GLU A 2 8.83 -2.56 -3.04
N PHE A 3 8.02 -2.67 -1.98
CA PHE A 3 8.44 -2.60 -0.59
C PHE A 3 7.95 -3.85 0.14
N LYS A 4 8.92 -4.60 0.68
CA LYS A 4 8.73 -5.85 1.43
C LYS A 4 9.07 -5.62 2.90
N ASP A 5 8.82 -6.64 3.71
CA ASP A 5 9.18 -6.64 5.13
C ASP A 5 8.62 -5.45 5.91
N LEU A 6 7.41 -5.01 5.57
CA LEU A 6 6.74 -3.84 6.16
C LEU A 6 6.44 -3.99 7.67
N HIS A 7 6.60 -5.20 8.20
CA HIS A 7 6.54 -5.50 9.63
C HIS A 7 7.82 -5.07 10.38
N LEU A 8 8.92 -4.81 9.68
CA LEU A 8 10.16 -4.30 10.24
C LEU A 8 10.16 -2.77 10.21
N THR A 9 10.47 -2.14 11.35
CA THR A 9 10.45 -0.68 11.50
C THR A 9 11.37 0.04 10.49
N GLY A 10 12.53 -0.54 10.17
CA GLY A 10 13.48 0.03 9.21
C GLY A 10 12.90 0.05 7.79
N SER A 11 12.48 -1.11 7.29
CA SER A 11 11.89 -1.27 5.96
C SER A 11 10.60 -0.45 5.80
N PHE A 12 9.74 -0.43 6.83
CA PHE A 12 8.54 0.42 6.83
C PHE A 12 8.89 1.91 6.75
N LYS A 13 9.90 2.36 7.50
CA LYS A 13 10.34 3.76 7.49
C LYS A 13 10.88 4.15 6.11
N GLU A 14 11.73 3.32 5.52
CA GLU A 14 12.27 3.55 4.16
C GLU A 14 11.14 3.62 3.12
N ALA A 15 10.17 2.71 3.20
CA ALA A 15 9.01 2.71 2.32
C ALA A 15 8.16 3.97 2.47
N LYS A 16 7.90 4.39 3.70
CA LYS A 16 7.17 5.63 3.98
C LYS A 16 7.89 6.85 3.43
N GLU A 17 9.19 6.98 3.70
CA GLU A 17 9.99 8.13 3.25
C GLU A 17 10.08 8.20 1.72
N ALA A 18 10.23 7.05 1.03
CA ALA A 18 10.26 6.99 -0.42
C ALA A 18 8.92 7.36 -1.09
N LEU A 19 7.81 7.16 -0.38
CA LEU A 19 6.44 7.37 -0.90
C LEU A 19 5.79 8.67 -0.40
N GLN A 20 6.43 9.38 0.52
CA GLN A 20 5.90 10.60 1.10
C GLN A 20 5.67 11.64 0.00
N ASP A 21 4.46 12.20 -0.02
CA ASP A 21 4.01 13.21 -0.99
C ASP A 21 4.05 12.72 -2.46
N GLN A 22 4.11 11.39 -2.68
CA GLN A 22 4.06 10.79 -4.01
C GLN A 22 2.63 10.33 -4.32
N PRO A 23 1.95 10.96 -5.30
CA PRO A 23 0.66 10.50 -5.79
C PRO A 23 0.81 9.31 -6.76
N GLY A 24 -0.13 8.37 -6.71
CA GLY A 24 -0.07 7.20 -7.57
C GLY A 24 -1.12 6.13 -7.27
N VAL A 25 -1.02 5.05 -8.05
CA VAL A 25 -1.76 3.80 -7.89
C VAL A 25 -0.81 2.75 -7.33
N TYR A 26 -1.29 1.98 -6.36
CA TYR A 26 -0.54 0.94 -5.69
C TYR A 26 -1.36 -0.33 -5.53
N CYS A 27 -0.67 -1.40 -5.17
CA CYS A 27 -1.24 -2.68 -4.81
C CYS A 27 -0.61 -3.20 -3.51
N MET A 28 -1.42 -3.72 -2.59
CA MET A 28 -0.98 -4.59 -1.51
C MET A 28 -1.22 -6.04 -1.90
N LEU A 29 -0.13 -6.76 -2.20
CA LEU A 29 -0.13 -8.16 -2.59
C LEU A 29 0.10 -9.04 -1.35
N CYS A 30 -0.84 -9.94 -1.06
CA CYS A 30 -0.64 -11.03 -0.11
C CYS A 30 0.13 -12.16 -0.81
N GLN A 31 1.37 -12.41 -0.42
CA GLN A 31 2.21 -13.43 -1.04
C GLN A 31 1.70 -14.86 -0.77
N GLU A 32 0.99 -15.08 0.35
CA GLU A 32 0.43 -16.39 0.71
C GLU A 32 -0.74 -16.80 -0.20
N THR A 33 -1.59 -15.86 -0.59
CA THR A 33 -2.82 -16.15 -1.37
C THR A 33 -2.75 -15.68 -2.82
N GLY A 34 -1.78 -14.82 -3.17
CA GLY A 34 -1.73 -14.13 -4.45
C GLY A 34 -2.81 -13.05 -4.62
N THR A 35 -3.61 -12.75 -3.59
CA THR A 35 -4.68 -11.75 -3.66
C THR A 35 -4.11 -10.35 -3.59
N MET A 36 -4.68 -9.46 -4.40
CA MET A 36 -4.27 -8.06 -4.51
C MET A 36 -5.37 -7.13 -4.02
N TYR A 37 -5.00 -6.16 -3.19
CA TYR A 37 -5.80 -4.98 -2.94
C TYR A 37 -5.19 -3.81 -3.73
N VAL A 38 -5.92 -3.26 -4.70
CA VAL A 38 -5.51 -2.10 -5.47
C VAL A 38 -6.15 -0.85 -4.87
N GLY A 39 -5.42 0.25 -4.85
CA GLY A 39 -5.93 1.55 -4.45
C GLY A 39 -5.05 2.67 -5.00
N SER A 40 -5.53 3.90 -4.85
CA SER A 40 -4.78 5.11 -5.19
C SER A 40 -4.72 6.09 -4.02
N SER A 41 -3.76 7.02 -4.08
CA SER A 41 -3.65 8.10 -3.11
C SER A 41 -2.94 9.31 -3.72
N CYS A 42 -3.23 10.50 -3.19
CA CYS A 42 -2.43 11.70 -3.43
C CYS A 42 -1.11 11.69 -2.65
N ASP A 43 -1.03 10.92 -1.57
CA ASP A 43 0.17 10.68 -0.76
C ASP A 43 0.21 9.19 -0.36
N MET A 44 1.04 8.42 -1.06
CA MET A 44 1.18 6.98 -0.81
C MET A 44 1.88 6.67 0.53
N GLY A 45 2.74 7.56 1.04
CA GLY A 45 3.43 7.38 2.32
C GLY A 45 2.46 7.43 3.50
N THR A 46 1.58 8.44 3.51
CA THR A 46 0.48 8.50 4.49
C THR A 46 -0.47 7.32 4.32
N ARG A 47 -0.82 6.97 3.08
CA ARG A 47 -1.73 5.85 2.80
C ARG A 47 -1.20 4.50 3.28
N LEU A 48 0.10 4.25 3.09
CA LEU A 48 0.79 3.07 3.60
C LEU A 48 0.70 3.01 5.13
N THR A 49 0.93 4.14 5.79
CA THR A 49 0.82 4.26 7.26
C THR A 49 -0.60 3.91 7.72
N ASP A 50 -1.63 4.45 7.07
CA ASP A 50 -3.02 4.19 7.43
C ASP A 50 -3.42 2.72 7.30
N HIS A 51 -2.89 2.02 6.30
CA HIS A 51 -3.11 0.59 6.13
C HIS A 51 -2.39 -0.25 7.18
N VAL A 52 -1.13 0.07 7.47
CA VAL A 52 -0.31 -0.69 8.42
C VAL A 52 -0.83 -0.54 9.85
N PHE A 53 -1.25 0.67 10.25
CA PHE A 53 -1.73 0.96 11.59
C PHE A 53 -3.26 0.94 11.73
N ASN A 54 -3.97 0.55 10.67
CA ASN A 54 -5.43 0.49 10.64
C ASN A 54 -6.14 1.81 11.04
N TYR A 55 -5.60 2.96 10.62
CA TYR A 55 -6.24 4.26 10.88
C TYR A 55 -7.41 4.52 9.93
N SER A 56 -7.20 4.30 8.64
CA SER A 56 -8.21 4.45 7.60
C SER A 56 -7.92 3.46 6.48
N SER A 57 -8.66 2.36 6.45
CA SER A 57 -8.28 1.21 5.63
C SER A 57 -9.49 0.41 5.17
N ASN A 58 -9.28 -0.41 4.13
CA ASN A 58 -10.31 -1.32 3.64
C ASN A 58 -10.47 -2.50 4.61
N VAL A 59 -11.72 -2.80 5.02
CA VAL A 59 -12.01 -3.87 5.99
C VAL A 59 -11.53 -5.26 5.54
N HIS A 60 -11.57 -5.57 4.25
CA HIS A 60 -11.11 -6.86 3.73
C HIS A 60 -9.60 -6.98 3.78
N LEU A 61 -8.88 -5.91 3.39
CA LEU A 61 -7.43 -5.85 3.54
C LEU A 61 -7.02 -5.99 5.01
N GLN A 62 -7.68 -5.31 5.93
CA GLN A 62 -7.37 -5.41 7.36
C GLN A 62 -7.63 -6.79 7.93
N ARG A 63 -8.73 -7.44 7.53
CA ARG A 63 -8.99 -8.84 7.89
C ARG A 63 -7.91 -9.78 7.35
N ALA A 64 -7.42 -9.53 6.13
CA ALA A 64 -6.34 -10.32 5.54
C ALA A 64 -5.00 -10.10 6.28
N ILE A 65 -4.67 -8.85 6.62
CA ILE A 65 -3.47 -8.53 7.43
C ILE A 65 -3.58 -9.17 8.82
N ALA A 66 -4.74 -9.15 9.45
CA ALA A 66 -4.96 -9.80 10.75
C ALA A 66 -4.85 -11.33 10.67
N LEU A 67 -5.26 -11.94 9.55
CA LEU A 67 -5.22 -13.39 9.34
C LEU A 67 -3.81 -13.90 9.02
N TYR A 68 -3.09 -13.23 8.11
CA TYR A 68 -1.81 -13.72 7.59
C TYR A 68 -0.59 -13.01 8.16
N GLY A 69 -0.78 -11.87 8.83
CA GLY A 69 0.29 -11.01 9.32
C GLY A 69 0.85 -10.10 8.23
N LEU A 70 1.41 -8.96 8.62
CA LEU A 70 1.96 -7.96 7.69
C LEU A 70 3.23 -8.45 6.98
N SER A 71 3.94 -9.45 7.52
CA SER A 71 5.21 -9.96 6.97
C SER A 71 5.08 -10.56 5.58
N VAL A 72 3.88 -11.04 5.22
CA VAL A 72 3.63 -11.65 3.91
C VAL A 72 3.04 -10.67 2.90
N PHE A 73 2.86 -9.39 3.26
CA PHE A 73 2.36 -8.37 2.35
C PHE A 73 3.51 -7.61 1.70
N THR A 74 3.37 -7.37 0.39
CA THR A 74 4.25 -6.48 -0.37
C THR A 74 3.44 -5.28 -0.85
N PHE A 75 3.95 -4.07 -0.63
CA PHE A 75 3.39 -2.85 -1.20
C PHE A 75 4.08 -2.55 -2.53
N ILE A 76 3.31 -2.48 -3.61
CA ILE A 76 3.81 -2.34 -4.96
C ILE A 76 3.24 -1.05 -5.55
N VAL A 77 4.11 -0.11 -5.95
CA VAL A 77 3.69 1.03 -6.77
C VAL A 77 3.50 0.56 -8.20
N VAL A 78 2.27 0.67 -8.67
CA VAL A 78 1.84 0.31 -10.03
C VAL A 78 2.17 1.45 -10.99
N GLU A 79 1.77 2.68 -10.63
CA GLU A 79 1.98 3.88 -11.45
C GLU A 79 2.12 5.12 -10.55
N PHE A 80 3.08 5.99 -10.86
CA PHE A 80 3.08 7.37 -10.35
C PHE A 80 2.29 8.26 -11.30
N CYS A 81 1.31 8.99 -10.78
CA CYS A 81 0.45 9.81 -11.63
C CYS A 81 -0.01 11.09 -10.91
N LYS A 82 -0.48 12.06 -11.68
CA LYS A 82 -0.93 13.34 -11.11
C LYS A 82 -2.18 13.13 -10.24
N PRO A 83 -2.34 13.88 -9.13
CA PRO A 83 -3.53 13.82 -8.28
C PRO A 83 -4.86 13.92 -9.05
N SER A 84 -4.88 14.70 -10.13
CA SER A 84 -6.07 14.93 -10.96
C SER A 84 -6.55 13.71 -11.75
N VAL A 85 -5.73 12.66 -11.90
CA VAL A 85 -6.06 11.47 -12.72
C VAL A 85 -6.00 10.16 -11.94
N ILE A 86 -5.73 10.19 -10.63
CA ILE A 86 -5.48 8.96 -9.85
C ILE A 86 -6.66 7.97 -9.87
N ILE A 87 -7.90 8.49 -9.79
CA ILE A 87 -9.11 7.66 -9.77
C ILE A 87 -9.35 6.99 -11.13
N GLU A 88 -9.14 7.74 -12.21
CA GLU A 88 -9.24 7.20 -13.57
C GLU A 88 -8.21 6.09 -13.79
N ARG A 89 -6.98 6.27 -13.29
CA ARG A 89 -5.91 5.29 -13.38
C ARG A 89 -6.15 4.04 -12.54
N GLU A 90 -6.79 4.16 -11.37
CA GLU A 90 -7.14 3.02 -10.51
C GLU A 90 -8.22 2.13 -11.15
N GLN A 91 -9.15 2.73 -11.90
CA GLN A 91 -10.33 2.05 -12.45
C GLN A 91 -10.14 1.46 -13.85
N TYR A 92 -8.97 1.70 -14.46
CA TYR A 92 -8.63 1.20 -15.79
C TYR A 92 -8.25 -0.28 -15.77
#